data_AF-A0A2A2H490-F1
#
_entry.id   AF-A0A2A2H490-F1
#
_cell.length_a   1.000
_cell.length_b   1.000
_cell.length_c   1.000
_cell.angle_alpha   90.00
_cell.angle_beta   90.00
_cell.angle_gamma   90.00
#
_symmetry.space_group_name_H-M   'P 1'
#
loop_
_entity.id
_entity.type
_entity.pdbx_description
1 polymer ?
#
loop_
_entity_poly.entity_id
_entity_poly.type
_entity_poly.pdbx_seq_one_letter_code
_entity_poly.pdbx_strand_id
1 'polypeptide(L)'
;MVTFGRKNKPGIMILAGVHGNEYPAQIAAVKLINRLAVEELNVTVRVIPFAIPFSTERSLRSWKGQDPNRTANLYGTPTNNILAYSKRNRVKYLGDFHSTRPGGYPGKLSVLCSEIPCLLSFQMADFIEKETKSTLLSFTKAGSIYPGALEDVFNLAGIPAVTGESMSPHGTVMPGSVDASLEQMYAFLKFHKVLKKAPEVT
;
A
#
# COMPACT_ATOMS: atom_id res chain seq x y z
N MET A 1 11.46 8.15 0.41
CA MET A 1 10.38 8.24 1.41
C MET A 1 10.19 9.69 1.77
N VAL A 2 8.95 10.18 1.73
CA VAL A 2 8.58 11.53 2.20
C VAL A 2 7.75 11.38 3.47
N THR A 3 7.97 12.23 4.47
CA THR A 3 7.28 12.16 5.77
C THR A 3 6.57 13.47 6.07
N PHE A 4 5.30 13.38 6.44
CA PHE A 4 4.42 14.50 6.78
C PHE A 4 3.89 14.36 8.22
N GLY A 5 3.44 15.48 8.79
CA GLY A 5 2.84 15.54 10.13
C GLY A 5 3.87 15.62 11.27
N ARG A 6 3.43 15.28 12.50
CA ARG A 6 4.24 15.45 13.73
C ARG A 6 5.17 14.26 13.98
N LYS A 7 6.48 14.45 13.71
CA LYS A 7 7.57 13.45 13.72
C LYS A 7 7.63 12.46 14.91
N ASN A 8 7.02 12.77 16.06
CA ASN A 8 7.12 11.98 17.29
C ASN A 8 5.89 11.11 17.62
N LYS A 9 4.92 10.99 16.70
CA LYS A 9 3.75 10.11 16.92
C LYS A 9 3.85 8.83 16.07
N PRO A 10 3.36 7.68 16.59
CA PRO A 10 3.14 6.49 15.78
C PRO A 10 2.36 6.85 14.52
N GLY A 11 2.76 6.28 13.39
CA GLY A 11 2.36 6.78 12.09
C GLY A 11 1.88 5.71 11.12
N ILE A 12 1.34 6.18 10.01
CA ILE A 12 0.86 5.37 8.89
C ILE A 12 1.96 5.33 7.83
N MET A 13 2.08 4.19 7.15
CA MET A 13 2.91 4.06 5.96
C MET A 13 2.04 3.74 4.75
N ILE A 14 2.29 4.46 3.67
CA ILE A 14 1.75 4.20 2.33
C ILE A 14 2.92 3.85 1.43
N LEU A 15 2.82 2.73 0.76
CA LEU A 15 3.87 2.15 -0.06
C LEU A 15 3.34 1.86 -1.46
N ALA A 16 4.16 2.14 -2.47
CA ALA A 16 3.95 1.72 -3.84
C ALA A 16 5.30 1.35 -4.47
N GLY A 17 5.27 0.70 -5.63
CA GLY A 17 6.48 0.37 -6.40
C GLY A 17 7.32 -0.74 -5.78
N VAL A 18 6.67 -1.69 -5.07
CA VAL A 18 7.28 -2.99 -4.74
C VAL A 18 7.60 -3.73 -6.04
N HIS A 19 6.65 -3.76 -6.98
CA HIS A 19 6.92 -4.08 -8.38
C HIS A 19 7.15 -2.78 -9.17
N GLY A 20 8.30 -2.67 -9.83
CA GLY A 20 8.70 -1.44 -10.52
C GLY A 20 7.86 -1.13 -11.76
N ASN A 21 7.25 -2.14 -12.37
CA ASN A 21 6.41 -1.99 -13.56
C ASN A 21 4.90 -1.80 -13.25
N GLU A 22 4.52 -1.55 -12.01
CA GLU A 22 3.13 -1.26 -11.63
C GLU A 22 2.96 0.25 -11.43
N TYR A 23 2.85 0.98 -12.53
CA TYR A 23 2.93 2.44 -12.55
C TYR A 23 1.79 3.20 -11.85
N PRO A 24 0.50 2.77 -11.93
CA PRO A 24 -0.60 3.58 -11.41
C PRO A 24 -0.46 3.96 -9.94
N ALA A 25 -0.13 2.99 -9.07
CA ALA A 25 0.06 3.22 -7.65
C ALA A 25 1.27 4.12 -7.35
N GLN A 26 2.35 4.01 -8.13
CA GLN A 26 3.54 4.85 -7.97
C GLN A 26 3.23 6.32 -8.29
N ILE A 27 2.50 6.57 -9.38
CA ILE A 27 2.05 7.92 -9.76
C ILE A 27 1.04 8.46 -8.74
N ALA A 28 0.10 7.63 -8.30
CA ALA A 28 -0.86 7.99 -7.25
C ALA A 28 -0.17 8.40 -5.94
N ALA A 29 0.87 7.67 -5.53
CA ALA A 29 1.66 8.01 -4.35
C ALA A 29 2.38 9.36 -4.50
N VAL A 30 2.86 9.72 -5.69
CA VAL A 30 3.42 11.06 -5.96
C VAL A 30 2.34 12.14 -5.91
N LYS A 31 1.16 11.91 -6.50
CA LYS A 31 0.01 12.83 -6.39
C LYS A 31 -0.38 13.04 -4.91
N LEU A 32 -0.39 11.96 -4.12
CA LEU A 32 -0.69 12.01 -2.69
C LEU A 32 0.35 12.85 -1.93
N ILE A 33 1.64 12.72 -2.24
CA ILE A 33 2.71 13.56 -1.64
C ILE A 33 2.40 15.04 -1.86
N ASN A 34 2.02 15.44 -3.08
CA ASN A 34 1.67 16.83 -3.38
C ASN A 34 0.45 17.30 -2.58
N ARG A 35 -0.55 16.44 -2.39
CA ARG A 35 -1.71 16.79 -1.57
C ARG A 35 -1.34 16.95 -0.10
N LEU A 36 -0.61 15.98 0.47
CA LEU A 36 -0.22 16.00 1.89
C LEU A 36 0.70 17.18 2.24
N ALA A 37 1.40 17.76 1.26
CA ALA A 37 2.28 18.91 1.47
C ALA A 37 1.55 20.19 1.93
N VAL A 38 0.24 20.29 1.67
CA VAL A 38 -0.57 21.47 2.03
C VAL A 38 -1.62 21.17 3.11
N GLU A 39 -1.62 19.95 3.66
CA GLU A 39 -2.64 19.49 4.62
C GLU A 39 -2.11 19.53 6.06
N GLU A 40 -2.99 19.90 7.00
CA GLU A 40 -2.66 19.77 8.43
C GLU A 40 -3.04 18.37 8.94
N LEU A 41 -2.03 17.58 9.35
CA LEU A 41 -2.21 16.18 9.71
C LEU A 41 -2.19 15.94 11.22
N ASN A 42 -3.07 15.05 11.70
CA ASN A 42 -3.15 14.65 13.12
C ASN A 42 -2.07 13.63 13.53
N VAL A 43 -1.50 12.92 12.55
CA VAL A 43 -0.56 11.81 12.74
C VAL A 43 0.63 11.94 11.78
N THR A 44 1.66 11.12 11.98
CA THR A 44 2.76 11.01 11.00
C THR A 44 2.32 10.14 9.84
N VAL A 45 2.51 10.61 8.60
CA VAL A 45 2.29 9.83 7.38
C VAL A 45 3.61 9.70 6.62
N ARG A 46 3.99 8.48 6.27
CA ARG A 46 5.18 8.18 5.48
C ARG A 46 4.75 7.62 4.14
N VAL A 47 5.18 8.25 3.06
CA VAL A 47 4.87 7.81 1.69
C VAL A 47 6.16 7.35 1.01
N ILE A 48 6.14 6.14 0.46
CA ILE A 48 7.22 5.57 -0.36
C ILE A 48 6.62 5.30 -1.74
N PRO A 49 6.78 6.22 -2.72
CA PRO A 49 6.18 6.05 -4.04
C PRO A 49 6.92 5.01 -4.89
N PHE A 50 8.20 4.77 -4.59
CA PHE A 50 9.08 3.84 -5.29
C PHE A 50 9.81 2.98 -4.26
N ALA A 51 9.23 1.84 -3.88
CA ALA A 51 9.80 0.95 -2.87
C ALA A 51 11.17 0.39 -3.29
N ILE A 52 11.31 0.06 -4.57
CA ILE A 52 12.54 -0.42 -5.17
C ILE A 52 12.89 0.46 -6.37
N PRO A 53 13.54 1.62 -6.17
CA PRO A 53 13.81 2.59 -7.24
C PRO A 53 14.51 1.97 -8.46
N PHE A 54 15.46 1.05 -8.24
CA PHE A 54 16.14 0.32 -9.31
C PHE A 54 15.16 -0.46 -10.20
N SER A 55 14.14 -1.10 -9.61
CA SER A 55 13.13 -1.84 -10.35
C SER A 55 12.19 -0.89 -11.08
N THR A 56 11.79 0.24 -10.47
CA THR A 56 10.98 1.27 -11.13
C THR A 56 11.69 1.84 -12.36
N GLU A 57 12.96 2.26 -12.20
CA GLU A 57 13.78 2.83 -13.27
C GLU A 57 13.86 1.91 -14.50
N ARG A 58 13.93 0.60 -14.28
CA ARG A 58 14.08 -0.41 -15.33
C ARG A 58 12.78 -1.11 -15.72
N SER A 59 11.63 -0.68 -15.19
CA SER A 59 10.34 -1.34 -15.38
C SER A 59 10.38 -2.86 -15.08
N LEU A 60 11.01 -3.23 -13.97
CA LEU A 60 11.16 -4.62 -13.54
C LEU A 60 10.08 -5.00 -12.53
N ARG A 61 9.44 -6.16 -12.74
CA ARG A 61 8.62 -6.78 -11.71
C ARG A 61 9.48 -7.41 -10.61
N SER A 62 10.47 -8.20 -11.01
CA SER A 62 11.33 -8.95 -10.10
C SER A 62 12.55 -8.13 -9.66
N TRP A 63 13.01 -8.35 -8.43
CA TRP A 63 14.27 -7.83 -7.92
C TRP A 63 15.25 -8.98 -7.75
N LYS A 64 16.39 -8.93 -8.46
CA LYS A 64 17.41 -10.02 -8.46
C LYS A 64 16.82 -11.41 -8.72
N GLY A 65 15.90 -11.51 -9.67
CA GLY A 65 15.23 -12.77 -10.04
C GLY A 65 14.14 -13.25 -9.08
N GLN A 66 13.86 -12.52 -8.01
CA GLN A 66 12.84 -12.86 -7.02
C GLN A 66 11.65 -11.91 -7.10
N ASP A 67 10.46 -12.39 -6.74
CA ASP A 67 9.30 -11.54 -6.51
C ASP A 67 9.50 -10.80 -5.16
N PRO A 68 9.68 -9.47 -5.17
CA PRO A 68 9.90 -8.72 -3.94
C PRO A 68 8.69 -8.76 -2.99
N ASN A 69 7.48 -8.98 -3.51
CA ASN A 69 6.27 -9.20 -2.72
C ASN A 69 6.08 -10.67 -2.31
N ARG A 70 7.14 -11.48 -2.29
CA ARG A 70 7.17 -12.83 -1.68
C ARG A 70 8.37 -13.04 -0.76
N THR A 71 9.07 -11.95 -0.43
CA THR A 71 10.37 -12.02 0.25
C THR A 71 10.46 -11.09 1.47
N ALA A 72 9.33 -10.55 1.96
CA ALA A 72 9.32 -9.63 3.10
C ALA A 72 9.76 -10.29 4.41
N ASN A 73 9.65 -11.62 4.51
CA ASN A 73 10.15 -12.43 5.63
C ASN A 73 11.64 -12.77 5.53
N LEU A 74 12.31 -12.49 4.41
CA LEU A 74 13.71 -12.83 4.19
C LEU A 74 14.62 -11.65 4.53
N TYR A 75 15.58 -11.86 5.43
CA TYR A 75 16.47 -10.79 5.88
C TYR A 75 17.24 -10.13 4.73
N GLY A 76 17.30 -8.81 4.74
CA GLY A 76 18.11 -8.02 3.79
C GLY A 76 17.47 -7.78 2.42
N THR A 77 16.29 -8.34 2.16
CA THR A 77 15.51 -8.00 0.95
C THR A 77 14.90 -6.60 1.06
N PRO A 78 14.53 -5.95 -0.06
CA PRO A 78 13.99 -4.59 -0.02
C PRO A 78 12.73 -4.46 0.85
N THR A 79 11.79 -5.41 0.72
CA THR A 79 10.53 -5.44 1.47
C THR A 79 10.74 -5.79 2.94
N ASN A 80 11.72 -6.64 3.27
CA ASN A 80 12.14 -6.87 4.66
C ASN A 80 12.77 -5.63 5.30
N ASN A 81 13.59 -4.88 4.56
CA ASN A 81 14.17 -3.63 5.05
C ASN A 81 13.10 -2.59 5.37
N ILE A 82 12.02 -2.54 4.59
CA ILE A 82 10.83 -1.71 4.87
C ILE A 82 10.15 -2.15 6.17
N LEU A 83 9.92 -3.46 6.38
CA LEU A 83 9.39 -3.98 7.65
C LEU A 83 10.28 -3.62 8.84
N ALA A 84 11.59 -3.81 8.71
CA ALA A 84 12.55 -3.50 9.76
C ALA A 84 12.56 -2.01 10.11
N TYR A 85 12.49 -1.14 9.08
CA TYR A 85 12.32 0.29 9.27
C TYR A 85 11.00 0.61 9.99
N SER A 86 9.89 -0.01 9.58
CA SER A 86 8.55 0.19 10.17
C SER A 86 8.51 -0.18 11.65
N LYS A 87 9.12 -1.31 12.04
CA LYS A 87 9.26 -1.71 13.45
C LYS A 87 10.07 -0.69 14.25
N ARG A 88 11.24 -0.26 13.76
CA ARG A 88 12.08 0.74 14.44
C ARG A 88 11.41 2.10 14.59
N ASN A 89 10.58 2.50 13.62
CA ASN A 89 9.93 3.81 13.58
C ASN A 89 8.47 3.80 14.06
N ARG A 90 8.03 2.71 14.69
CA ARG A 90 6.69 2.57 15.28
C ARG A 90 5.57 2.89 14.27
N VAL A 91 5.71 2.42 13.04
CA VAL A 91 4.61 2.40 12.07
C VAL A 91 3.49 1.52 12.64
N LYS A 92 2.26 2.01 12.59
CA LYS A 92 1.08 1.34 13.14
C LYS A 92 0.25 0.64 12.09
N TYR A 93 0.23 1.18 10.88
CA TYR A 93 -0.62 0.69 9.79
C TYR A 93 0.14 0.81 8.48
N LEU A 94 -0.06 -0.17 7.59
CA LEU A 94 0.50 -0.19 6.24
C LEU A 94 -0.62 -0.25 5.19
N GLY A 95 -0.54 0.61 4.20
CA GLY A 95 -1.22 0.42 2.91
C GLY A 95 -0.18 0.15 1.83
N ASP A 96 -0.21 -1.03 1.23
CA ASP A 96 0.67 -1.44 0.13
C ASP A 96 -0.12 -1.43 -1.19
N PHE A 97 0.23 -0.54 -2.12
CA PHE A 97 -0.59 -0.28 -3.31
C PHE A 97 0.14 -0.70 -4.58
N HIS A 98 -0.58 -1.46 -5.40
CA HIS A 98 -0.14 -2.19 -6.58
C HIS A 98 -1.06 -1.91 -7.77
N SER A 99 -0.73 -2.53 -8.90
CA SER A 99 -1.67 -2.68 -10.01
C SER A 99 -1.72 -4.10 -10.53
N THR A 100 -2.93 -4.61 -10.74
CA THR A 100 -3.19 -5.93 -11.29
C THR A 100 -3.52 -5.86 -12.78
N ARG A 101 -2.92 -6.74 -13.57
CA ARG A 101 -3.21 -6.84 -15.01
C ARG A 101 -4.62 -7.40 -15.26
N PRO A 102 -5.38 -6.89 -16.25
CA PRO A 102 -6.61 -7.53 -16.70
C PRO A 102 -6.38 -9.02 -17.03
N GLY A 103 -7.28 -9.88 -16.57
CA GLY A 103 -7.14 -11.34 -16.73
C GLY A 103 -6.09 -11.99 -15.81
N GLY A 104 -5.37 -11.22 -15.00
CA GLY A 104 -4.56 -11.72 -13.89
C GLY A 104 -5.40 -12.04 -12.66
N TYR A 105 -4.71 -12.41 -11.57
CA TYR A 105 -5.33 -12.46 -10.24
C TYR A 105 -4.82 -11.25 -9.42
N PRO A 106 -5.68 -10.39 -8.89
CA PRO A 106 -7.15 -10.46 -8.97
C PRO A 106 -7.76 -9.96 -10.29
N GLY A 107 -7.01 -9.25 -11.13
CA GLY A 107 -7.44 -8.83 -12.47
C GLY A 107 -8.60 -7.85 -12.52
N LYS A 108 -8.88 -7.20 -11.38
CA LYS A 108 -9.92 -6.19 -11.18
C LYS A 108 -9.53 -5.25 -10.05
N LEU A 109 -10.15 -4.07 -10.01
CA LEU A 109 -10.00 -3.13 -8.89
C LEU A 109 -10.38 -3.83 -7.59
N SER A 110 -9.44 -3.93 -6.65
CA SER A 110 -9.64 -4.72 -5.43
C SER A 110 -8.80 -4.23 -4.26
N VAL A 111 -9.21 -4.64 -3.07
CA VAL A 111 -8.46 -4.47 -1.82
C VAL A 111 -8.38 -5.84 -1.14
N LEU A 112 -7.17 -6.23 -0.75
CA LEU A 112 -6.87 -7.53 -0.17
C LEU A 112 -6.41 -7.36 1.28
N CYS A 113 -6.75 -8.33 2.11
CA CYS A 113 -6.32 -8.39 3.50
C CYS A 113 -6.31 -9.81 4.05
N SER A 114 -5.62 -9.99 5.18
CA SER A 114 -5.73 -11.18 6.03
C SER A 114 -6.39 -10.87 7.39
N GLU A 115 -7.36 -11.69 7.81
CA GLU A 115 -8.12 -11.50 9.06
C GLU A 115 -7.32 -11.86 10.31
N ILE A 116 -6.54 -12.94 10.25
CA ILE A 116 -5.70 -13.42 11.36
C ILE A 116 -4.23 -13.16 11.02
N PRO A 117 -3.43 -12.55 11.92
CA PRO A 117 -3.74 -12.23 13.32
C PRO A 117 -4.35 -10.83 13.55
N CYS A 118 -4.57 -10.03 12.51
CA CYS A 118 -4.96 -8.63 12.63
C CYS A 118 -6.34 -8.35 12.05
N LEU A 119 -7.41 -8.51 12.85
CA LEU A 119 -8.79 -8.21 12.41
C LEU A 119 -8.96 -6.77 11.90
N LEU A 120 -8.13 -5.84 12.41
CA LEU A 120 -8.12 -4.45 11.94
C LEU A 120 -7.75 -4.33 10.46
N SER A 121 -7.00 -5.27 9.89
CA SER A 121 -6.69 -5.33 8.46
C SER A 121 -7.94 -5.56 7.62
N PHE A 122 -8.80 -6.47 8.07
CA PHE A 122 -10.12 -6.67 7.46
C PHE A 122 -10.99 -5.41 7.58
N GLN A 123 -11.04 -4.78 8.75
CA GLN A 123 -11.82 -3.55 8.94
C GLN A 123 -11.35 -2.39 8.05
N MET A 124 -10.03 -2.26 7.85
CA MET A 124 -9.46 -1.29 6.91
C MET A 124 -9.86 -1.61 5.47
N ALA A 125 -9.76 -2.87 5.05
CA ALA A 125 -10.09 -3.29 3.70
C ALA A 125 -11.59 -3.17 3.40
N ASP A 126 -12.45 -3.57 4.33
CA ASP A 126 -13.91 -3.39 4.28
C ASP A 126 -14.31 -1.90 4.18
N PHE A 127 -13.64 -1.02 4.92
CA PHE A 127 -13.86 0.42 4.77
C PHE A 127 -13.42 0.95 3.41
N ILE A 128 -12.27 0.53 2.90
CA ILE A 128 -11.78 0.92 1.57
C ILE A 128 -12.74 0.41 0.48
N GLU A 129 -13.28 -0.80 0.63
CA GLU A 129 -14.28 -1.34 -0.29
C GLU A 129 -15.52 -0.44 -0.35
N LYS A 130 -16.09 -0.07 0.80
CA LYS A 130 -17.30 0.79 0.87
C LYS A 130 -17.09 2.21 0.35
N GLU A 131 -15.88 2.74 0.48
CA GLU A 131 -15.53 4.10 0.05
C GLU A 131 -15.08 4.18 -1.41
N THR A 132 -14.82 3.04 -2.05
CA THR A 132 -14.31 2.97 -3.41
C THR A 132 -15.14 2.01 -4.25
N LYS A 133 -14.72 1.73 -5.49
CA LYS A 133 -15.31 0.67 -6.32
C LYS A 133 -14.52 -0.64 -6.25
N SER A 134 -13.72 -0.81 -5.20
CA SER A 134 -12.86 -1.99 -5.03
C SER A 134 -13.69 -3.22 -4.69
N THR A 135 -13.27 -4.40 -5.16
CA THR A 135 -13.74 -5.66 -4.57
C THR A 135 -12.90 -6.04 -3.36
N LEU A 136 -13.52 -6.34 -2.22
CA LEU A 136 -12.81 -6.93 -1.07
C LEU A 136 -12.44 -8.39 -1.33
N LEU A 137 -11.17 -8.74 -1.12
CA LEU A 137 -10.66 -10.10 -1.13
C LEU A 137 -10.00 -10.40 0.23
N SER A 138 -10.78 -10.97 1.14
CA SER A 138 -10.32 -11.35 2.47
C SER A 138 -9.81 -12.79 2.51
N PHE A 139 -8.70 -13.01 3.21
CA PHE A 139 -8.17 -14.33 3.52
C PHE A 139 -8.18 -14.57 5.02
N THR A 140 -8.49 -15.80 5.44
CA THR A 140 -8.63 -16.12 6.87
C THR A 140 -7.32 -15.93 7.63
N LYS A 141 -6.17 -16.33 7.07
CA LYS A 141 -4.88 -16.32 7.77
C LYS A 141 -3.74 -15.75 6.94
N ALA A 142 -3.00 -14.83 7.53
CA ALA A 142 -1.83 -14.22 6.91
C ALA A 142 -0.77 -15.25 6.52
N GLY A 143 -0.29 -15.15 5.28
CA GLY A 143 0.77 -15.98 4.70
C GLY A 143 0.31 -17.37 4.25
N SER A 144 -0.99 -17.67 4.32
CA SER A 144 -1.55 -18.97 3.88
C SER A 144 -1.61 -19.10 2.36
N ILE A 145 -2.06 -18.04 1.67
CA ILE A 145 -2.14 -18.00 0.20
C ILE A 145 -0.86 -17.40 -0.39
N TYR A 146 -0.30 -16.37 0.26
CA TYR A 146 0.85 -15.63 -0.26
C TYR A 146 2.00 -15.59 0.76
N PRO A 147 2.67 -16.72 1.03
CA PRO A 147 3.78 -16.75 1.97
C PRO A 147 4.87 -15.73 1.57
N GLY A 148 5.28 -14.92 2.55
CA GLY A 148 6.28 -13.87 2.36
C GLY A 148 5.77 -12.58 1.72
N ALA A 149 4.47 -12.47 1.41
CA ALA A 149 3.87 -11.22 0.97
C ALA A 149 3.99 -10.11 2.01
N LEU A 150 4.19 -8.88 1.54
CA LEU A 150 4.49 -7.77 2.41
C LEU A 150 3.36 -7.49 3.40
N GLU A 151 2.13 -7.44 2.92
CA GLU A 151 0.92 -7.29 3.74
C GLU A 151 0.83 -8.38 4.82
N ASP A 152 0.94 -9.64 4.41
CA ASP A 152 0.91 -10.79 5.32
C ASP A 152 2.02 -10.74 6.39
N VAL A 153 3.25 -10.42 6.00
CA VAL A 153 4.38 -10.34 6.92
C VAL A 153 4.25 -9.15 7.88
N PHE A 154 3.63 -8.05 7.45
CA PHE A 154 3.28 -6.94 8.34
C PHE A 154 2.21 -7.36 9.36
N ASN A 155 1.15 -8.04 8.93
CA ASN A 155 0.13 -8.58 9.84
C ASN A 155 0.73 -9.53 10.86
N LEU A 156 1.56 -10.48 10.42
CA LEU A 156 2.28 -11.41 11.32
C LEU A 156 3.22 -10.68 12.30
N ALA A 157 3.68 -9.48 11.96
CA ALA A 157 4.47 -8.62 12.83
C ALA A 157 3.64 -7.73 13.76
N GLY A 158 2.30 -7.86 13.76
CA GLY A 158 1.39 -7.04 14.56
C GLY A 158 1.21 -5.62 14.04
N ILE A 159 1.50 -5.38 12.76
CA ILE A 159 1.23 -4.11 12.07
C ILE A 159 0.12 -4.39 11.05
N PRO A 160 -1.13 -4.03 11.35
CA PRO A 160 -2.24 -4.23 10.41
C PRO A 160 -1.94 -3.61 9.05
N ALA A 161 -2.20 -4.37 7.99
CA ALA A 161 -1.85 -4.02 6.63
C ALA A 161 -2.98 -4.36 5.65
N VAL A 162 -3.05 -3.62 4.54
CA VAL A 162 -3.92 -3.91 3.39
C VAL A 162 -3.13 -3.79 2.10
N THR A 163 -3.56 -4.52 1.08
CA THR A 163 -3.06 -4.38 -0.30
C THR A 163 -4.14 -3.77 -1.18
N GLY A 164 -3.87 -2.64 -1.82
CA GLY A 164 -4.76 -2.08 -2.84
C GLY A 164 -4.29 -2.43 -4.24
N GLU A 165 -5.17 -2.89 -5.10
CA GLU A 165 -4.88 -3.26 -6.49
C GLU A 165 -5.73 -2.44 -7.45
N SER A 166 -5.11 -1.51 -8.18
CA SER A 166 -5.76 -0.86 -9.33
C SER A 166 -5.64 -1.72 -10.58
N MET A 167 -6.58 -1.62 -11.51
CA MET A 167 -6.48 -2.40 -12.75
C MET A 167 -5.60 -1.66 -13.76
N SER A 168 -4.50 -2.26 -14.21
CA SER A 168 -3.66 -1.79 -15.33
C SER A 168 -2.72 -2.89 -15.80
N PRO A 169 -2.48 -3.07 -17.11
CA PRO A 169 -1.38 -3.90 -17.57
C PRO A 169 -0.05 -3.40 -16.98
N HIS A 170 0.87 -4.32 -16.72
CA HIS A 170 2.21 -3.95 -16.24
C HIS A 170 2.94 -3.13 -17.31
N GLY A 171 3.70 -2.13 -16.87
CA GLY A 171 4.46 -1.24 -17.73
C GLY A 171 3.60 -0.19 -18.45
N THR A 172 2.31 -0.09 -18.12
CA THR A 172 1.40 0.90 -18.71
C THR A 172 0.52 1.56 -17.64
N VAL A 173 -0.18 2.61 -18.05
CA VAL A 173 -1.18 3.31 -17.24
C VAL A 173 -2.50 3.28 -17.99
N MET A 174 -3.43 2.44 -17.56
CA MET A 174 -4.79 2.43 -18.10
C MET A 174 -5.57 3.67 -17.62
N PRO A 175 -6.48 4.25 -18.44
CA PRO A 175 -7.32 5.36 -17.98
C PRO A 175 -8.04 5.05 -16.66
N GLY A 176 -8.05 6.02 -15.74
CA GLY A 176 -8.66 5.90 -14.41
C GLY A 176 -7.89 5.07 -13.39
N SER A 177 -6.86 4.29 -13.79
CA SER A 177 -6.12 3.42 -12.86
C SER A 177 -5.37 4.19 -11.76
N VAL A 178 -4.77 5.33 -12.11
CA VAL A 178 -4.08 6.21 -11.15
C VAL A 178 -5.06 6.78 -10.13
N ASP A 179 -6.23 7.24 -10.59
CA ASP A 179 -7.21 7.86 -9.71
C ASP A 179 -7.84 6.81 -8.80
N ALA A 180 -8.08 5.59 -9.30
CA ALA A 180 -8.52 4.47 -8.47
C ALA A 180 -7.50 4.11 -7.38
N SER A 181 -6.20 4.03 -7.69
CA SER A 181 -5.16 3.86 -6.65
C SER A 181 -5.16 5.01 -5.64
N LEU A 182 -5.32 6.24 -6.11
CA LEU A 182 -5.34 7.42 -5.25
C LEU A 182 -6.56 7.43 -4.31
N GLU A 183 -7.74 7.04 -4.80
CA GLU A 183 -8.97 6.85 -4.01
C GLU A 183 -8.76 5.80 -2.92
N GLN A 184 -8.15 4.65 -3.23
CA GLN A 184 -7.81 3.63 -2.22
C GLN A 184 -6.86 4.19 -1.14
N MET A 185 -5.83 4.94 -1.53
CA MET A 185 -4.92 5.60 -0.58
C MET A 185 -5.65 6.63 0.30
N TYR A 186 -6.58 7.40 -0.26
CA TYR A 186 -7.37 8.35 0.51
C TYR A 186 -8.35 7.65 1.46
N ALA A 187 -9.04 6.60 1.02
CA ALA A 187 -9.93 5.81 1.87
C ALA A 187 -9.16 5.23 3.06
N PHE A 188 -7.94 4.72 2.83
CA PHE A 188 -7.04 4.26 3.89
C PHE A 188 -6.68 5.37 4.89
N LEU A 189 -6.34 6.58 4.42
CA LEU A 189 -6.06 7.73 5.30
C LEU A 189 -7.33 8.23 6.03
N LYS A 190 -8.50 8.15 5.38
CA LYS A 190 -9.80 8.54 5.94
C LYS A 190 -10.20 7.62 7.08
N PHE A 191 -10.02 6.31 6.93
CA PHE A 191 -10.24 5.33 8.00
C PHE A 191 -9.49 5.71 9.28
N HIS A 192 -8.25 6.19 9.13
CA HIS A 192 -7.40 6.60 10.25
C HIS A 192 -7.59 8.05 10.70
N LYS A 193 -8.56 8.80 10.14
CA LYS A 193 -8.85 10.20 10.50
C LYS A 193 -7.61 11.10 10.44
N VAL A 194 -6.77 10.87 9.44
CA VAL A 194 -5.48 11.57 9.28
C VAL A 194 -5.69 13.06 9.01
N LEU A 195 -6.65 13.37 8.14
CA LEU A 195 -6.96 14.72 7.69
C LEU A 195 -7.84 15.42 8.72
N LYS A 196 -7.50 16.67 9.09
CA LYS A 196 -8.25 17.48 10.06
C LYS A 196 -9.57 18.03 9.52
N LYS A 197 -9.67 18.23 8.20
CA LYS A 197 -10.91 18.54 7.49
C LYS A 197 -11.16 17.46 6.45
N ALA A 198 -12.41 17.04 6.29
CA ALA A 198 -12.78 16.28 5.11
C ALA A 198 -12.50 17.17 3.88
N PRO A 199 -11.92 16.64 2.78
CA PRO A 199 -11.85 17.41 1.56
C PRO A 199 -13.27 17.75 1.12
N GLU A 200 -13.57 19.04 0.95
CA GLU A 200 -14.73 19.42 0.15
C GLU A 200 -14.41 19.03 -1.29
N VAL A 201 -15.23 18.14 -1.84
CA VAL A 201 -15.22 17.83 -3.27
C VAL A 201 -16.00 18.94 -3.93
N THR A 202 -15.30 19.93 -4.49
CA THR A 202 -15.85 20.92 -5.43
C THR A 202 -15.66 20.44 -6.85
#